data_AF-A0A7S0CBZ1-F1
#
_entry.id   AF-A0A7S0CBZ1-F1
#
_cell.length_a   1.000
_cell.length_b   1.000
_cell.length_c   1.000
_cell.angle_alpha   90.00
_cell.angle_beta   90.00
_cell.angle_gamma   90.00
#
_symmetry.space_group_name_H-M   'P 1'
#
loop_
_entity.id
_entity.type
_entity.pdbx_description
1 polymer ?
#
loop_
_entity_poly.entity_id
_entity_poly.type
_entity_poly.pdbx_seq_one_letter_code
_entity_poly.pdbx_strand_id
1 'polypeptide(L)'
;MRIQGVFCSIGVALLPAFTVGSAIPDIARTARVKQHRAGAEGNLVIGEENLRKIIISWNEIRGASYEVCHMCSLGEDGVHDPSVGTLIPAPDTCGGKPCSVFPGAFIGLNSFRVRASTGGEWGAWSDERRFEVGDEYGQISDVDSHAEL
;
A
#
# COMPACT_ATOMS: atom_id res chain seq x y z
N MET A 1 20.69 -45.62 56.42
CA MET A 1 19.76 -44.53 56.03
C MET A 1 20.29 -43.93 54.72
N ARG A 2 19.64 -44.20 53.59
CA ARG A 2 19.99 -43.61 52.27
C ARG A 2 18.78 -42.78 51.81
N ILE A 3 18.99 -41.48 51.65
CA ILE A 3 17.98 -40.52 51.17
C ILE A 3 18.23 -40.35 49.68
N GLN A 4 17.35 -40.90 48.84
CA GLN A 4 17.34 -40.62 47.40
C GLN A 4 16.57 -39.32 47.16
N GLY A 5 17.30 -38.27 46.76
CA GLY A 5 16.75 -37.00 46.33
C GLY A 5 16.17 -37.12 44.92
N VAL A 6 14.88 -36.81 44.78
CA VAL A 6 14.18 -36.72 43.51
C VAL A 6 14.51 -35.34 42.89
N PHE A 7 15.27 -35.34 41.80
CA PHE A 7 15.48 -34.15 40.99
C PHE A 7 14.25 -33.94 40.10
N CYS A 8 13.51 -32.86 40.37
CA CYS A 8 12.41 -32.38 39.53
C CYS A 8 12.99 -31.50 38.43
N SER A 9 13.13 -32.05 37.22
CA SER A 9 13.58 -31.31 36.04
C SER A 9 12.44 -30.44 35.51
N ILE A 10 12.58 -29.12 35.64
CA ILE A 10 11.68 -28.15 34.99
C ILE A 10 12.05 -28.10 33.51
N GLY A 11 11.24 -28.73 32.66
CA GLY A 11 11.35 -28.63 31.20
C GLY A 11 10.91 -27.24 30.74
N VAL A 12 11.86 -26.42 30.28
CA VAL A 12 11.57 -25.17 29.57
C VAL A 12 11.12 -25.54 28.15
N ALA A 13 9.84 -25.37 27.86
CA ALA A 13 9.30 -25.51 26.52
C ALA A 13 9.69 -24.28 25.68
N LEU A 14 10.65 -24.41 24.77
CA LEU A 14 10.87 -23.43 23.71
C LEU A 14 9.67 -23.49 22.75
N LEU A 15 8.85 -22.44 22.71
CA LEU A 15 7.89 -22.23 21.64
C LEU A 15 8.62 -21.71 20.40
N PRO A 16 8.41 -22.30 19.22
CA PRO A 16 8.94 -21.74 17.98
C PRO A 16 8.25 -20.41 17.68
N ALA A 17 9.05 -19.35 17.53
CA ALA A 17 8.58 -18.09 16.96
C ALA A 17 8.28 -18.32 15.47
N PHE A 18 7.00 -18.44 15.11
CA PHE A 18 6.59 -18.40 13.72
C PHE A 18 6.66 -16.94 13.27
N THR A 19 7.66 -16.62 12.45
CA THR A 19 7.64 -15.38 11.66
C THR A 19 6.58 -15.58 10.57
N VAL A 20 5.35 -15.12 10.82
CA VAL A 20 4.37 -14.97 9.75
C VAL A 20 4.87 -13.83 8.89
N GLY A 21 5.53 -14.15 7.77
CA GLY A 21 5.81 -13.13 6.75
C GLY A 21 4.48 -12.52 6.35
N SER A 22 4.27 -11.24 6.71
CA SER A 22 3.06 -10.51 6.34
C SER A 22 2.93 -10.57 4.82
N ALA A 23 1.78 -11.03 4.32
CA ALA A 23 1.52 -11.07 2.89
C ALA A 23 1.73 -9.65 2.31
N ILE A 24 2.41 -9.57 1.16
CA ILE A 24 2.66 -8.29 0.50
C ILE A 24 1.46 -8.04 -0.44
N PRO A 25 0.77 -6.89 -0.35
CA PRO A 25 -0.28 -6.58 -1.30
C PRO A 25 0.32 -6.28 -2.69
N ASP A 26 -0.35 -6.73 -3.75
CA ASP A 26 -0.04 -6.46 -5.15
C ASP A 26 -1.05 -5.47 -5.71
N ILE A 27 -0.55 -4.29 -6.09
CA ILE A 27 -1.36 -3.25 -6.71
C ILE A 27 -1.75 -3.71 -8.11
N ALA A 28 -3.05 -3.66 -8.39
CA ALA A 28 -3.59 -4.03 -9.69
C ALA A 28 -2.90 -3.25 -10.82
N ARG A 29 -2.65 -3.92 -11.94
CA ARG A 29 -2.06 -3.35 -13.16
C ARG A 29 -2.92 -2.27 -13.84
N THR A 30 -4.06 -1.93 -13.28
CA THR A 30 -4.92 -0.86 -13.80
C THR A 30 -5.36 0.06 -12.69
N ALA A 31 -5.38 1.35 -13.00
CA ALA A 31 -5.96 2.39 -12.15
C ALA A 31 -7.17 3.03 -12.84
N ARG A 32 -8.02 3.70 -12.05
CA ARG A 32 -9.10 4.53 -12.60
C ARG A 32 -8.77 6.00 -12.41
N VAL A 33 -8.79 6.75 -13.50
CA VAL A 33 -8.65 8.20 -13.51
C VAL A 33 -10.01 8.83 -13.65
N LYS A 34 -10.29 9.80 -12.78
CA LYS A 34 -11.49 10.65 -12.83
C LYS A 34 -11.07 12.10 -12.77
N GLN A 35 -11.96 12.98 -13.23
CA GLN A 35 -11.79 14.42 -13.03
C GLN A 35 -11.69 14.75 -11.54
N HIS A 36 -10.76 15.65 -11.19
CA HIS A 36 -10.68 16.21 -9.85
C HIS A 36 -11.89 17.13 -9.61
N ARG A 37 -12.61 16.87 -8.51
CA ARG A 37 -13.87 17.54 -8.16
C ARG A 37 -13.94 17.72 -6.64
N ALA A 38 -14.50 18.84 -6.20
CA ALA A 38 -14.70 19.15 -4.78
C ALA A 38 -15.93 18.43 -4.22
N GLY A 39 -15.75 17.84 -3.04
CA GLY A 39 -16.83 17.36 -2.18
C GLY A 39 -17.75 16.31 -2.80
N ALA A 40 -18.88 16.07 -2.12
CA ALA A 40 -19.91 15.12 -2.56
C ALA A 40 -20.74 15.64 -3.75
N GLU A 41 -20.85 16.96 -3.90
CA GLU A 41 -21.64 17.61 -4.97
C GLU A 41 -20.97 17.47 -6.35
N GLY A 42 -19.67 17.14 -6.39
CA GLY A 42 -18.96 16.88 -7.63
C GLY A 42 -18.69 18.14 -8.44
N ASN A 43 -18.66 19.33 -7.84
CA ASN A 43 -18.30 20.56 -8.55
C ASN A 43 -16.83 20.52 -8.98
N LEU A 44 -16.51 21.15 -10.12
CA LEU A 44 -15.11 21.34 -10.52
C LEU A 44 -14.42 22.24 -9.50
N VAL A 45 -13.16 21.94 -9.21
CA VAL A 45 -12.31 22.81 -8.39
C VAL A 45 -11.67 23.83 -9.33
N ILE A 46 -12.07 25.09 -9.19
CA ILE A 46 -11.58 26.17 -10.05
C ILE A 46 -10.09 26.36 -9.77
N GLY A 47 -9.26 26.35 -10.83
CA GLY A 47 -7.81 26.46 -10.76
C GLY A 47 -7.07 25.14 -10.58
N GLU A 48 -7.79 24.01 -10.46
CA GLU A 48 -7.24 22.66 -10.35
C GLU A 48 -7.78 21.73 -11.47
N GLU A 49 -8.18 22.31 -12.60
CA GLU A 49 -8.74 21.57 -13.74
C GLU A 49 -7.73 20.61 -14.37
N ASN A 50 -6.43 20.89 -14.20
CA ASN A 50 -5.32 20.05 -14.62
C ASN A 50 -5.00 18.93 -13.61
N LEU A 51 -5.70 18.87 -12.47
CA LEU A 51 -5.55 17.78 -11.52
C LEU A 51 -6.52 16.65 -11.83
N ARG A 52 -6.13 15.46 -11.39
CA ARG A 52 -6.87 14.22 -11.57
C ARG A 52 -7.08 13.55 -10.22
N LYS A 53 -8.05 12.65 -10.20
CA LYS A 53 -8.28 11.72 -9.10
C LYS A 53 -7.90 10.33 -9.58
N ILE A 54 -6.88 9.73 -8.98
CA ILE A 54 -6.43 8.38 -9.28
C ILE A 54 -7.01 7.44 -8.24
N ILE A 55 -7.56 6.31 -8.67
CA ILE A 55 -8.03 5.25 -7.78
C ILE A 55 -7.25 3.99 -8.11
N ILE A 56 -6.46 3.53 -7.15
CA ILE A 56 -5.72 2.27 -7.21
C ILE A 56 -6.35 1.24 -6.28
N SER A 57 -6.18 -0.05 -6.57
CA SER A 57 -6.69 -1.15 -5.76
C SER A 57 -5.69 -2.30 -5.72
N TRP A 58 -5.79 -3.16 -4.71
CA TRP A 58 -4.91 -4.34 -4.55
C TRP A 58 -5.70 -5.57 -4.07
N ASN A 59 -5.03 -6.72 -3.98
CA ASN A 59 -5.61 -7.91 -3.37
C ASN A 59 -5.79 -7.76 -1.86
N GLU A 60 -6.89 -8.28 -1.33
CA GLU A 60 -7.17 -8.23 0.11
C GLU A 60 -6.30 -9.22 0.89
N ILE A 61 -5.74 -8.73 1.99
CA ILE A 61 -5.14 -9.47 3.09
C ILE A 61 -6.10 -9.35 4.29
N ARG A 62 -6.59 -10.50 4.74
CA ARG A 62 -7.63 -10.57 5.78
C ARG A 62 -7.14 -9.97 7.10
N GLY A 63 -7.91 -9.03 7.63
CA GLY A 63 -7.63 -8.41 8.93
C GLY A 63 -6.46 -7.42 8.90
N ALA A 64 -6.00 -7.03 7.71
CA ALA A 64 -4.95 -6.04 7.57
C ALA A 64 -5.48 -4.61 7.47
N SER A 65 -4.69 -3.67 7.98
CA SER A 65 -4.79 -2.24 7.65
C SER A 65 -3.77 -1.90 6.57
N TYR A 66 -4.05 -0.89 5.74
CA TYR A 66 -3.16 -0.54 4.63
C TYR A 66 -2.68 0.90 4.72
N GLU A 67 -1.46 1.08 4.21
CA GLU A 67 -0.88 2.38 3.95
C GLU A 67 -0.32 2.40 2.54
N VAL A 68 -0.59 3.48 1.83
CA VAL A 68 -0.11 3.74 0.48
C VAL A 68 0.96 4.82 0.54
N CYS A 69 2.07 4.56 -0.13
CA CYS A 69 3.08 5.55 -0.45
C CYS A 69 2.83 6.05 -1.87
N HIS A 70 2.62 7.35 -2.06
CA HIS A 70 2.55 8.02 -3.35
C HIS A 70 3.83 8.83 -3.58
N MET A 71 4.52 8.57 -4.69
CA MET A 71 5.75 9.27 -5.10
C MET A 71 6.88 9.28 -4.06
N CYS A 72 6.95 8.27 -3.19
CA CYS A 72 8.02 8.22 -2.20
C CYS A 72 9.23 7.42 -2.68
N SER A 73 10.38 7.81 -2.13
CA SER A 73 11.60 7.03 -2.16
C SER A 73 11.66 6.15 -0.92
N LEU A 74 12.08 4.90 -1.11
CA LEU A 74 12.37 3.97 -0.02
C LEU A 74 13.89 3.79 0.08
N GLY A 75 14.41 3.81 1.31
CA GLY A 75 15.79 3.41 1.58
C GLY A 75 16.03 1.92 1.29
N GLU A 76 17.29 1.49 1.34
CA GLU A 76 17.67 0.08 1.16
C GLU A 76 17.04 -0.84 2.21
N ASP A 77 16.70 -0.29 3.38
CA ASP A 77 16.01 -0.95 4.49
C ASP A 77 14.47 -0.96 4.33
N GLY A 78 13.94 -0.41 3.23
CA GLY A 78 12.50 -0.28 3.00
C GLY A 78 11.84 0.81 3.84
N VAL A 79 12.61 1.64 4.53
CA VAL A 79 12.09 2.77 5.30
C VAL A 79 11.78 3.93 4.35
N HIS A 80 10.63 4.56 4.58
CA HIS A 80 10.21 5.74 3.82
C HIS A 80 11.08 6.95 4.16
N ASP A 81 11.58 7.64 3.14
CA ASP A 81 12.20 8.95 3.30
C ASP A 81 11.12 10.03 3.48
N PRO A 82 10.97 10.64 4.67
CA PRO A 82 9.93 11.63 4.94
C PRO A 82 10.05 12.91 4.11
N SER A 83 11.19 13.13 3.43
CA SER A 83 11.39 14.27 2.55
C SER A 83 10.82 14.08 1.14
N VAL A 84 10.40 12.86 0.78
CA VAL A 84 9.94 12.51 -0.58
C VAL A 84 8.60 11.79 -0.53
N GLY A 85 7.63 12.25 -1.32
CA GLY A 85 6.33 11.61 -1.46
C GLY A 85 5.40 11.80 -0.25
N THR A 86 4.33 11.01 -0.20
CA THR A 86 3.32 11.10 0.86
C THR A 86 2.82 9.72 1.27
N LEU A 87 2.74 9.49 2.59
CA LEU A 87 2.11 8.33 3.17
C LEU A 87 0.63 8.60 3.44
N ILE A 88 -0.21 7.67 3.03
CA ILE A 88 -1.66 7.84 2.97
C ILE A 88 -2.31 6.59 3.56
N PRO A 89 -3.01 6.71 4.70
CA PRO A 89 -3.85 5.63 5.21
C PRO A 89 -4.90 5.26 4.16
N ALA A 90 -5.12 3.97 3.92
CA ALA A 90 -6.10 3.50 2.95
C ALA A 90 -7.16 2.59 3.60
N PRO A 91 -8.15 3.19 4.29
CA PRO A 91 -9.23 2.43 4.93
C PRO A 91 -10.34 2.02 3.95
N ASP A 92 -10.33 2.57 2.73
CA ASP A 92 -11.45 2.49 1.81
C ASP A 92 -11.49 1.18 1.02
N THR A 93 -12.69 0.87 0.54
CA THR A 93 -12.91 -0.21 -0.42
C THR A 93 -13.63 0.30 -1.66
N CYS A 94 -13.21 -0.19 -2.82
CA CYS A 94 -13.75 0.18 -4.12
C CYS A 94 -14.17 -1.10 -4.84
N GLY A 95 -15.49 -1.32 -4.97
CA GLY A 95 -16.00 -2.53 -5.62
C GLY A 95 -15.61 -3.83 -4.90
N GLY A 96 -15.55 -3.78 -3.55
CA GLY A 96 -15.24 -4.94 -2.72
C GLY A 96 -13.75 -5.26 -2.58
N LYS A 97 -12.86 -4.45 -3.15
CA LYS A 97 -11.40 -4.57 -2.96
C LYS A 97 -10.88 -3.39 -2.15
N PRO A 98 -9.82 -3.56 -1.33
CA PRO A 98 -9.08 -2.45 -0.76
C PRO A 98 -8.63 -1.48 -1.86
N CYS A 99 -8.79 -0.19 -1.60
CA CYS A 99 -8.39 0.84 -2.55
C CYS A 99 -7.90 2.10 -1.86
N SER A 100 -7.19 2.93 -2.61
CA SER A 100 -6.89 4.30 -2.24
C SER A 100 -7.41 5.25 -3.31
N VAL A 101 -8.14 6.27 -2.87
CA VAL A 101 -8.63 7.35 -3.70
C VAL A 101 -7.71 8.53 -3.49
N PHE A 102 -6.86 8.81 -4.47
CA PHE A 102 -5.90 9.90 -4.43
C PHE A 102 -6.43 11.11 -5.21
N PRO A 103 -6.97 12.15 -4.54
CA PRO A 103 -7.33 13.40 -5.20
C PRO A 103 -6.09 14.26 -5.47
N GLY A 104 -6.17 15.16 -6.44
CA GLY A 104 -5.12 16.16 -6.66
C GLY A 104 -3.86 15.62 -7.33
N ALA A 105 -3.92 14.45 -7.97
CA ALA A 105 -2.81 13.95 -8.78
C ALA A 105 -2.55 14.87 -9.97
N PHE A 106 -1.28 15.13 -10.22
CA PHE A 106 -0.85 15.85 -11.40
C PHE A 106 -0.88 14.94 -12.64
N ILE A 107 -0.99 15.56 -13.82
CA ILE A 107 -0.86 14.90 -15.13
C ILE A 107 0.61 14.52 -15.34
N GLY A 108 0.85 13.26 -15.68
CA GLY A 108 2.16 12.65 -15.86
C GLY A 108 2.30 11.37 -15.04
N LEU A 109 3.55 10.95 -14.87
CA LEU A 109 3.88 9.71 -14.17
C LEU A 109 3.63 9.82 -12.66
N ASN A 110 2.81 8.92 -12.13
CA ASN A 110 2.53 8.79 -10.71
C ASN A 110 2.92 7.39 -10.22
N SER A 111 3.73 7.30 -9.17
CA SER A 111 4.16 6.02 -8.59
C SER A 111 3.49 5.72 -7.25
N PHE A 112 3.22 4.44 -7.01
CA PHE A 112 2.53 3.95 -5.83
C PHE A 112 3.18 2.68 -5.30
N ARG A 113 3.23 2.58 -3.97
CA ARG A 113 3.55 1.37 -3.23
C ARG A 113 2.53 1.19 -2.12
N VAL A 114 2.25 -0.03 -1.73
CA VAL A 114 1.32 -0.33 -0.62
C VAL A 114 1.96 -1.31 0.34
N ARG A 115 1.70 -1.14 1.64
CA ARG A 115 2.05 -2.12 2.65
C ARG A 115 0.82 -2.44 3.51
N ALA A 116 0.86 -3.63 4.10
CA ALA A 116 -0.18 -4.11 5.01
C ALA A 116 0.36 -4.21 6.42
N SER A 117 -0.45 -3.83 7.41
CA SER A 117 -0.22 -4.15 8.81
C SER A 117 -1.17 -5.24 9.27
N THR A 118 -0.62 -6.32 9.82
CA THR A 118 -1.40 -7.41 10.43
C THR A 118 -0.97 -7.56 11.87
N GLY A 119 -1.90 -7.55 12.83
CA GLY A 119 -1.56 -7.66 14.25
C GLY A 119 -0.76 -6.48 14.81
N GLY A 120 -0.78 -5.33 14.13
CA GLY A 120 -0.08 -4.10 14.56
C GLY A 120 1.35 -3.94 14.03
N GLU A 121 1.88 -4.92 13.31
CA GLU A 121 3.20 -4.84 12.67
C GLU A 121 3.04 -4.54 11.18
N TRP A 122 3.87 -3.64 10.65
CA TRP A 122 3.90 -3.34 9.22
C TRP A 122 4.76 -4.34 8.47
N GLY A 123 4.21 -4.90 7.39
CA GLY A 123 4.94 -5.72 6.44
C GLY A 123 5.79 -4.90 5.47
N ALA A 124 6.47 -5.61 4.57
CA ALA A 124 7.22 -5.01 3.48
C ALA A 124 6.29 -4.24 2.51
N TRP A 125 6.88 -3.26 1.82
CA TRP A 125 6.23 -2.56 0.73
C TRP A 125 6.08 -3.46 -0.49
N SER A 126 5.01 -3.23 -1.25
CA SER A 126 4.82 -3.80 -2.58
C SER A 126 5.92 -3.33 -3.55
N ASP A 127 5.99 -4.03 -4.66
CA ASP A 127 6.63 -3.49 -5.86
C ASP A 127 6.00 -2.14 -6.24
N GLU A 128 6.81 -1.28 -6.84
CA GLU A 128 6.33 0.01 -7.33
C GLU A 128 5.45 -0.19 -8.56
N ARG A 129 4.24 0.35 -8.53
CA ARG A 129 3.41 0.53 -9.73
C ARG A 129 3.45 1.98 -10.16
N ARG A 130 3.60 2.19 -11.46
CA ARG A 130 3.60 3.51 -12.07
C ARG A 130 2.46 3.64 -13.05
N PHE A 131 1.80 4.79 -13.06
CA PHE A 131 0.70 5.09 -13.95
C PHE A 131 0.94 6.43 -14.64
N GLU A 132 0.92 6.45 -15.97
CA GLU A 132 0.97 7.67 -16.77
C GLU A 132 -0.44 8.27 -16.83
N VAL A 133 -0.64 9.40 -16.18
CA VAL A 133 -1.93 10.09 -16.16
C VAL A 133 -1.95 11.16 -17.24
N GLY A 134 -2.79 10.97 -18.25
CA GLY A 134 -3.02 11.97 -19.30
C GLY A 134 -4.20 12.89 -19.03
N ASP A 135 -4.58 13.64 -20.06
CA ASP A 135 -5.76 14.49 -20.02
C ASP A 135 -7.08 13.71 -20.01
N GLU A 136 -7.06 12.47 -20.52
CA GLU A 136 -8.22 11.60 -20.63
C GLU A 136 -8.63 10.96 -19.28
N TYR A 137 -9.92 10.66 -19.16
CA TYR A 137 -10.48 9.95 -18.00
C TYR A 137 -10.80 8.51 -18.38
N GLY A 138 -10.80 7.62 -17.38
CA GLY A 138 -11.17 6.23 -17.60
C GLY A 138 -10.28 5.27 -16.85
N GLN A 139 -10.01 4.13 -17.46
CA GLN A 139 -9.08 3.14 -16.96
C GLN A 139 -7.74 3.32 -17.66
N ILE A 140 -6.66 3.32 -16.89
CA ILE A 140 -5.29 3.35 -17.40
C ILE A 140 -4.54 2.12 -16.90
N SER A 141 -3.55 1.67 -17.67
CA SER A 141 -2.69 0.55 -17.32
C SER A 141 -1.38 1.03 -16.71
N ASP A 142 -0.71 0.16 -15.96
CA ASP A 142 0.62 0.45 -15.45
C ASP A 142 1.63 0.61 -16.58
N VAL A 143 2.57 1.54 -16.40
CA VAL A 143 3.73 1.68 -17.27
C VAL A 143 4.71 0.61 -16.81
N ASP A 144 4.76 -0.51 -17.54
CA ASP A 144 5.67 -1.59 -17.20
C ASP A 144 7.11 -1.07 -17.34
N SER A 145 7.89 -1.16 -16.26
CA SER A 145 9.29 -0.72 -16.25
C SER A 145 10.20 -1.57 -17.12
N HIS A 146 9.67 -2.65 -17.73
CA HIS A 146 10.37 -3.53 -18.67
C HIS A 146 10.06 -3.24 -20.15
N ALA A 147 9.23 -2.23 -20.46
CA ALA A 147 9.11 -1.74 -21.83
C ALA A 147 10.28 -0.79 -22.14
N GLU A 148 11.51 -1.32 -22.13
CA GLU A 148 12.61 -0.66 -22.83
C GLU A 148 12.43 -0.87 -24.35
N LEU A 149 12.75 0.20 -25.08
CA LEU A 149 12.66 0.37 -26.54
C LEU A 149 13.34 -0.74 -27.35
#